data_AF-A0A6P0XZV3-F1
#
_entry.id   AF-A0A6P0XZV3-F1
#
_cell.length_a   1.000
_cell.length_b   1.000
_cell.length_c   1.000
_cell.angle_alpha   90.00
_cell.angle_beta   90.00
_cell.angle_gamma   90.00
#
_symmetry.space_group_name_H-M   'P 1'
#
loop_
_entity.id
_entity.type
_entity.pdbx_description
1 polymer ?
#
loop_
_entity_poly.entity_id
_entity_poly.type
_entity_poly.pdbx_seq_one_letter_code
_entity_poly.pdbx_strand_id
1 'polypeptide(L)' 'MDENSIKVVRVTTTEFELSDGRVYEHPIPLEHEEVPLPEAFQEFYDYWLHIWLAKP' A
#
# COMPACT_ATOMS: atom_id res chain seq x y z
N MET A 1 5.64 5.98 19.50
CA MET A 1 5.72 6.00 18.03
C MET A 1 6.27 4.65 17.65
N ASP A 2 5.44 3.76 17.12
CA ASP A 2 5.89 2.43 16.74
C ASP A 2 6.83 2.55 15.54
N GLU A 3 8.14 2.53 15.82
CA GLU A 3 9.22 2.53 14.81
C GLU A 3 9.17 1.32 13.86
N ASN A 4 8.20 0.42 14.03
CA ASN A 4 8.07 -0.84 13.28
C ASN A 4 6.75 -0.98 12.50
N SER A 5 6.00 0.11 12.30
CA SER A 5 4.81 0.09 11.44
C SER A 5 5.23 0.05 9.97
N ILE A 6 4.78 -0.99 9.24
CA ILE A 6 5.07 -1.16 7.81
C ILE A 6 4.27 -0.12 7.01
N LYS A 7 4.97 0.73 6.27
CA LYS A 7 4.37 1.82 5.49
C LYS A 7 4.56 1.63 4.00
N VAL A 8 3.65 2.19 3.22
CA VAL A 8 3.78 2.35 1.77
C VAL A 8 4.78 3.47 1.51
N VAL A 9 5.83 3.18 0.74
CA VAL A 9 6.91 4.14 0.44
C VAL A 9 6.97 4.53 -1.03
N ARG A 10 6.36 3.74 -1.92
CA ARG A 10 6.28 4.02 -3.35
C ARG A 10 5.00 3.41 -3.92
N VAL A 11 4.37 4.13 -4.84
CA VAL A 11 3.22 3.66 -5.61
C VAL A 11 3.45 4.04 -7.06
N THR A 12 3.15 3.13 -7.97
CA THR A 12 3.27 3.32 -9.42
C THR A 12 1.99 2.85 -10.08
N THR A 13 1.92 2.89 -11.41
CA THR A 13 0.77 2.35 -12.15
C THR A 13 0.62 0.84 -12.00
N THR A 14 1.70 0.10 -11.75
CA THR A 14 1.70 -1.37 -11.78
C THR A 14 2.01 -2.03 -10.44
N GLU A 15 2.59 -1.30 -9.48
CA GLU A 15 3.04 -1.86 -8.20
C GLU A 15 3.12 -0.82 -7.09
N PHE A 16 3.15 -1.30 -5.84
CA PHE A 16 3.51 -0.52 -4.66
C PHE A 16 4.56 -1.23 -3.80
N GLU A 17 5.35 -0.45 -3.08
CA GLU A 17 6.45 -0.91 -2.25
C GLU A 17 6.22 -0.52 -0.79
N LEU A 18 6.55 -1.45 0.12
CA LEU A 18 6.49 -1.27 1.55
C LEU A 18 7.88 -0.97 2.13
N SER A 19 7.91 -0.35 3.31
CA SER A 19 9.13 0.07 4.00
C SER A 19 10.05 -1.08 4.41
N ASP A 20 9.58 -2.32 4.40
CA ASP A 20 10.38 -3.53 4.63
C ASP A 20 10.93 -4.16 3.34
N GLY A 21 10.77 -3.48 2.19
CA GLY A 21 11.27 -3.92 0.89
C GLY A 21 10.35 -4.87 0.14
N ARG A 22 9.16 -5.21 0.67
CA ARG A 22 8.17 -5.99 -0.08
C ARG A 22 7.54 -5.14 -1.18
N VAL A 23 7.39 -5.74 -2.36
CA VAL A 23 6.75 -5.13 -3.53
C VAL A 23 5.56 -5.98 -3.96
N TYR A 24 4.43 -5.33 -4.22
CA TYR A 24 3.19 -5.97 -4.62
C TYR A 24 2.69 -5.36 -5.93
N GLU A 25 2.36 -6.21 -6.90
CA GLU A 25 1.74 -5.77 -8.14
C GLU A 25 0.26 -5.40 -7.92
N HIS A 26 -0.20 -4.37 -8.62
CA HIS A 26 -1.61 -4.07 -8.72
C HIS A 26 -2.30 -5.14 -9.58
N PRO A 27 -3.40 -5.75 -9.12
CA PRO A 27 -4.14 -6.74 -9.91
C PRO A 27 -4.63 -6.20 -11.27
N ILE A 28 -4.90 -4.89 -11.31
CA ILE A 28 -5.25 -4.13 -12.51
C ILE A 28 -4.37 -2.87 -12.47
N PRO A 29 -3.63 -2.55 -13.54
CA PRO A 29 -2.84 -1.32 -13.58
C PRO A 29 -3.72 -0.08 -13.39
N LEU A 30 -3.24 0.88 -12.61
CA LEU A 30 -3.85 2.19 -12.45
C LEU A 30 -3.54 3.06 -13.66
N GLU A 31 -4.47 3.92 -14.04
CA GLU A 31 -4.18 4.97 -15.02
C GLU A 31 -3.16 5.96 -14.44
N HIS A 32 -2.34 6.56 -15.30
CA HIS A 32 -1.25 7.46 -14.85
C HIS A 32 -1.76 8.65 -14.01
N GLU A 33 -2.95 9.16 -14.30
CA GLU A 33 -3.59 10.26 -13.56
C GLU A 33 -4.24 9.83 -12.24
N GLU A 34 -4.42 8.52 -12.04
CA GLU A 34 -5.05 7.94 -10.85
C GLU A 34 -4.04 7.44 -9.82
N VAL A 35 -2.73 7.45 -10.14
CA VAL A 35 -1.67 7.01 -9.21
C VAL A 35 -1.64 7.95 -8.00
N PRO A 36 -2.02 7.48 -6.80
CA PRO A 36 -2.04 8.33 -5.62
C PRO A 36 -0.64 8.52 -5.04
N LEU A 37 -0.51 9.54 -4.19
CA LEU A 37 0.67 9.67 -3.34
C LEU A 37 0.75 8.51 -2.33
N PRO A 38 1.95 8.08 -1.91
CA PRO A 38 2.11 7.00 -0.94
C PRO A 38 1.31 7.19 0.35
N GLU A 39 1.22 8.43 0.85
CA GLU A 39 0.49 8.75 2.08
C GLU A 39 -1.02 8.55 1.92
N ALA A 40 -1.57 8.87 0.75
CA ALA A 40 -2.99 8.62 0.45
C ALA A 40 -3.25 7.13 0.22
N PHE A 41 -2.32 6.41 -0.42
CA PHE A 41 -2.42 4.96 -0.61
C PHE A 41 -2.34 4.20 0.72
N GLN A 42 -1.62 4.73 1.70
CA GLN A 42 -1.50 4.16 3.04
C GLN A 42 -2.87 3.90 3.69
N GLU A 43 -3.83 4.82 3.55
CA GLU A 43 -5.16 4.67 4.13
C GLU A 43 -5.89 3.43 3.57
N PHE A 44 -5.76 3.18 2.27
CA PHE A 44 -6.31 1.98 1.63
C PHE A 44 -5.58 0.72 2.10
N TYR A 45 -4.26 0.76 2.15
CA TYR A 45 -3.45 -0.37 2.63
C TYR A 45 -3.83 -0.74 4.08
N ASP A 46 -3.90 0.25 4.97
CA ASP A 46 -4.25 0.05 6.37
C ASP A 46 -5.66 -0.52 6.54
N TYR A 47 -6.62 -0.01 5.75
CA TYR A 47 -7.99 -0.54 5.74
C TYR A 47 -8.04 -2.02 5.36
N TRP A 48 -7.38 -2.41 4.28
CA TRP A 48 -7.38 -3.80 3.82
C TRP A 48 -6.59 -4.72 4.74
N LEU A 49 -5.46 -4.25 5.26
CA LEU A 49 -4.66 -4.97 6.25
C LEU A 49 -5.48 -5.24 7.52
N HIS A 50 -6.22 -4.23 8.01
CA HIS A 50 -7.11 -4.38 9.15
C HIS A 50 -8.18 -5.46 8.89
N ILE A 51 -8.84 -5.44 7.74
CA ILE A 51 -9.83 -6.48 7.37
C ILE A 51 -9.20 -7.86 7.33
N TRP A 52 -8.01 -7.98 6.77
CA TRP A 52 -7.32 -9.25 6.63
C TRP A 52 -6.90 -9.83 7.99
N LEU A 53 -6.37 -8.98 8.89
CA LEU A 53 -5.97 -9.36 10.24
C LEU A 53 -7.16 -9.61 11.18
N ALA A 54 -8.31 -8.99 10.92
CA ALA A 54 -9.53 -9.19 11.69
C ALA A 54 -10.28 -10.49 11.35
N LYS A 55 -9.79 -11.27 10.37
CA LYS A 55 -10.37 -12.59 10.08
C LYS A 55 -9.98 -13.59 11.18
N PRO A 56 -10.96 -14.33 11.75
CA PRO A 56 -10.71 -15.36 12.76
C PRO A 56 -10.00 -16.59 12.21
#